data_AF-Q060A8-F1
#
_entry.id   AF-Q060A8-F1
#
_cell.length_a   1.000
_cell.length_b   1.000
_cell.length_c   1.000
_cell.angle_alpha   90.00
_cell.angle_beta   90.00
_cell.angle_gamma   90.00
#
_symmetry.space_group_name_H-M   'P 1'
#
loop_
_entity.id
_entity.type
_entity.pdbx_description
1 polymer ?
#
loop_
_entity_poly.entity_id
_entity_poly.type
_entity_poly.pdbx_seq_one_letter_code
_entity_poly.pdbx_strand_id
1 'polypeptide(L)'
;MSARFLIGSALASLLAATCSGVRAEEPFAASESNFDLSPLTFNALLAQAQDDSDVAQPDPSVAAAELAGPSQEALAKAAQNPIASMISIPIQWNATPGTQWAPNALDPDAKSNRTLNVVNIQPVYPFKLSDDWTMVTRTIIPFLGLPFGEVGEIGMSPLGEPYVAEWDQYQKGGIGDINPTAFFVPTLKGNFTFGLGPTVSAPTGEKPLGSGKWSAGPAAVGVYTKGPWVVGGLINNLWSFAGDDDRADVNKMLIQPFVNYNLPKGWYLSFSPIITADWENDDQGWTVPVGGGIGRVFKLGKQPINASLHAYYNAIKPEIGGEEIMGDWTIRTQIQFLIPTVAKK
;
A
#
# COMPACT_ATOMS: atom_id res chain seq x y z
N MET A 1 48.42 51.89 -7.75
CA MET A 1 48.49 51.65 -6.30
C MET A 1 48.32 50.16 -6.07
N SER A 2 49.37 49.54 -5.55
CA SER A 2 49.55 48.12 -5.17
C SER A 2 48.65 47.75 -3.98
N ALA A 3 48.30 46.50 -3.63
CA ALA A 3 49.01 45.22 -3.55
C ALA A 3 47.95 44.08 -3.52
N ARG A 4 48.07 42.89 -4.14
CA ARG A 4 49.01 41.74 -4.04
C ARG A 4 49.33 41.28 -2.60
N PHE A 5 48.76 40.15 -2.19
CA PHE A 5 49.44 39.11 -1.41
C PHE A 5 48.96 37.72 -1.84
N LEU A 6 49.85 36.76 -1.67
CA LEU A 6 50.06 35.50 -2.40
C LEU A 6 50.47 34.45 -1.34
N ILE A 7 50.41 33.15 -1.71
CA ILE A 7 51.07 31.96 -1.06
C ILE A 7 50.23 31.29 0.05
N GLY A 8 50.09 29.96 0.17
CA GLY A 8 50.62 28.73 -0.47
C GLY A 8 49.87 27.53 0.18
N SER A 9 49.51 26.42 -0.48
CA SER A 9 50.32 25.30 -1.01
C SER A 9 51.22 24.57 0.01
N ALA A 10 50.74 23.45 0.58
CA ALA A 10 51.51 22.27 1.08
C ALA A 10 50.48 21.16 1.47
N LEU A 11 50.34 20.00 0.82
CA LEU A 11 51.21 18.83 0.55
C LEU A 11 51.23 17.77 1.69
N ALA A 12 50.88 16.54 1.28
CA ALA A 12 51.41 15.22 1.69
C ALA A 12 51.04 14.56 3.04
N SER A 13 50.18 13.53 2.95
CA SER A 13 50.41 12.10 3.27
C SER A 13 51.44 11.69 4.34
N LEU A 14 51.02 10.78 5.26
CA LEU A 14 51.81 9.62 5.73
C LEU A 14 50.93 8.66 6.57
N LEU A 15 50.67 7.45 6.06
CA LEU A 15 51.11 6.11 6.50
C LEU A 15 50.47 5.44 7.74
N ALA A 16 50.24 4.15 7.50
CA ALA A 16 49.78 3.08 8.37
C ALA A 16 50.90 2.43 9.22
N ALA A 17 50.51 1.35 9.92
CA ALA A 17 51.27 0.35 10.69
C ALA A 17 51.20 0.59 12.22
N THR A 18 50.91 -0.37 13.12
CA THR A 18 51.07 -1.84 13.13
C THR A 18 50.17 -2.50 14.19
N CYS A 19 49.83 -3.78 13.96
CA CYS A 19 49.16 -4.76 14.85
C CYS A 19 49.93 -5.11 16.15
N SER A 20 49.24 -5.67 17.15
CA SER A 20 49.42 -7.08 17.62
C SER A 20 48.71 -7.41 18.96
N GLY A 21 48.23 -8.67 19.10
CA GLY A 21 47.93 -9.35 20.38
C GLY A 21 46.45 -9.69 20.68
N VAL A 22 45.83 -10.68 20.01
CA VAL A 22 45.65 -12.11 20.41
C VAL A 22 44.81 -12.35 21.69
N ARG A 23 43.62 -12.97 21.54
CA ARG A 23 43.26 -14.27 22.15
C ARG A 23 42.02 -14.87 21.47
N ALA A 24 42.17 -16.11 21.02
CA ALA A 24 41.11 -16.97 20.49
C ALA A 24 40.59 -17.90 21.59
N GLU A 25 39.31 -18.30 21.51
CA GLU A 25 38.78 -19.53 22.10
C GLU A 25 37.55 -19.99 21.27
N GLU A 26 37.84 -20.96 20.38
CA GLU A 26 37.11 -22.20 20.00
C GLU A 26 35.63 -22.23 19.54
N PRO A 27 35.26 -23.20 18.67
CA PRO A 27 34.15 -23.11 17.74
C PRO A 27 32.89 -23.85 18.22
N PHE A 28 31.71 -23.34 17.87
CA PHE A 28 30.50 -24.17 17.91
C PHE A 28 30.48 -25.11 16.70
N ALA A 29 30.61 -26.40 17.01
CA ALA A 29 30.59 -27.52 16.09
C ALA A 29 29.35 -27.53 15.20
N ALA A 30 29.56 -27.79 13.91
CA ALA A 30 28.53 -28.17 12.97
C ALA A 30 27.95 -29.53 13.36
N SER A 31 26.65 -29.59 13.65
CA SER A 31 25.92 -30.84 13.50
C SER A 31 25.53 -30.95 12.02
N GLU A 32 26.26 -31.76 11.27
CA GLU A 32 25.81 -32.22 9.97
C GLU A 32 24.51 -33.01 10.16
N SER A 33 23.39 -32.38 9.78
CA SER A 33 22.20 -33.12 9.41
C SER A 33 22.15 -33.10 7.89
N ASN A 34 22.54 -34.21 7.29
CA ASN A 34 22.32 -34.47 5.87
C ASN A 34 20.81 -34.48 5.63
N PHE A 35 20.28 -33.38 5.10
CA PHE A 35 18.91 -33.32 4.62
C PHE A 35 18.90 -33.54 3.11
N ASP A 36 18.31 -34.66 2.71
CA ASP A 36 17.98 -34.96 1.33
C ASP A 36 16.94 -33.95 0.82
N LEU A 37 17.28 -33.25 -0.27
CA LEU A 37 16.43 -32.28 -0.96
C LEU A 37 15.79 -32.89 -2.21
N SER A 38 15.64 -34.21 -2.27
CA SER A 38 14.69 -34.81 -3.19
C SER A 38 13.27 -34.31 -2.87
N PRO A 39 12.47 -33.92 -3.88
CA PRO A 39 11.10 -33.50 -3.64
C PRO A 39 10.31 -34.67 -3.05
N LEU A 40 9.67 -34.44 -1.90
CA LEU A 40 8.79 -35.41 -1.23
C LEU A 40 7.65 -35.79 -2.17
N THR A 41 7.81 -36.92 -2.85
CA THR A 41 6.70 -37.61 -3.52
C THR A 41 5.92 -38.40 -2.47
N PHE A 42 4.59 -38.38 -2.59
CA PHE A 42 3.63 -38.85 -1.59
C PHE A 42 3.76 -40.34 -1.17
N ASN A 43 4.62 -41.13 -1.83
CA ASN A 43 4.92 -42.51 -1.44
C ASN A 43 6.00 -42.62 -0.34
N ALA A 44 6.74 -41.56 -0.03
CA ALA A 44 7.81 -41.59 0.97
C ALA A 44 7.30 -41.46 2.42
N LEU A 45 6.01 -41.20 2.63
CA LEU A 45 5.38 -41.14 3.96
C LEU A 45 4.70 -42.45 4.40
N LEU A 46 4.99 -43.57 3.72
CA LEU A 46 4.47 -44.89 4.08
C LEU A 46 5.55 -45.91 4.45
N ALA A 47 6.75 -45.47 4.81
CA ALA A 47 7.83 -46.36 5.22
C ALA A 47 8.50 -45.94 6.53
N GLN A 48 7.71 -45.67 7.58
CA GLN A 48 8.06 -45.99 8.97
C GLN A 48 6.77 -46.19 9.79
N ALA A 49 6.00 -47.20 9.41
CA ALA A 49 5.02 -47.86 10.29
C ALA A 49 4.80 -49.29 9.74
N GLN A 50 5.79 -50.15 9.96
CA GLN A 50 5.61 -51.60 10.09
C GLN A 50 5.98 -51.90 11.55
N ASP A 51 5.28 -52.72 12.32
CA ASP A 51 4.20 -53.67 12.04
C ASP A 51 3.56 -53.97 13.42
N ASP A 52 2.24 -53.85 13.54
CA ASP A 52 1.47 -54.86 14.27
C ASP A 52 0.07 -54.85 13.64
N SER A 53 -0.17 -55.90 12.87
CA SER A 53 -1.32 -56.11 12.01
C SER A 53 -2.62 -56.23 12.78
N ASP A 54 -3.63 -55.41 12.44
CA ASP A 54 -4.99 -55.94 12.28
C ASP A 54 -5.90 -55.07 11.40
N VAL A 55 -6.81 -55.74 10.71
CA VAL A 55 -7.57 -55.32 9.52
C VAL A 55 -8.69 -54.30 9.80
N ALA A 56 -8.78 -53.21 9.02
CA ALA A 56 -10.03 -52.46 8.83
C ALA A 56 -10.06 -51.69 7.48
N GLN A 57 -11.22 -51.71 6.82
CA GLN A 57 -11.49 -51.12 5.51
C GLN A 57 -11.20 -49.60 5.42
N PRO A 58 -10.92 -49.05 4.22
CA PRO A 58 -10.60 -47.64 4.07
C PRO A 58 -11.82 -46.76 4.39
N ASP A 59 -11.63 -45.88 5.38
CA ASP A 59 -12.55 -44.82 5.75
C ASP A 59 -12.68 -43.82 4.58
N PRO A 60 -13.88 -43.57 4.04
CA PRO A 60 -14.10 -42.60 2.95
C PRO A 60 -13.77 -41.14 3.37
N SER A 61 -13.44 -40.90 4.65
CA SER A 61 -13.07 -39.58 5.18
C SER A 61 -11.70 -39.06 4.70
N VAL A 62 -10.79 -39.94 4.27
CA VAL A 62 -9.42 -39.54 3.89
C VAL A 62 -9.36 -38.94 2.48
N ALA A 63 -10.26 -39.36 1.57
CA ALA A 63 -10.35 -38.84 0.20
C ALA A 63 -10.95 -37.42 0.12
N ALA A 64 -11.59 -36.93 1.19
CA ALA A 64 -12.23 -35.61 1.21
C ALA A 64 -11.27 -34.46 1.57
N ALA A 65 -10.12 -34.75 2.18
CA ALA A 65 -9.18 -33.72 2.63
C ALA A 65 -8.33 -33.13 1.49
N GLU A 66 -8.15 -33.86 0.39
CA GLU A 66 -7.26 -33.46 -0.73
C GLU A 66 -7.94 -32.49 -1.74
N LEU A 67 -9.24 -32.23 -1.58
CA LEU A 67 -10.02 -31.28 -2.38
C LEU A 67 -10.26 -29.93 -1.68
N ALA A 68 -9.80 -29.77 -0.45
CA ALA A 68 -10.03 -28.56 0.33
C ALA A 68 -8.99 -27.47 -0.05
N GLY A 69 -9.36 -26.61 -1.00
CA GLY A 69 -8.59 -25.38 -1.26
C GLY A 69 -8.33 -24.57 0.02
N PRO A 70 -7.39 -23.61 0.01
CA PRO A 70 -6.78 -23.02 1.21
C PRO A 70 -7.78 -22.63 2.30
N SER A 71 -7.37 -22.79 3.56
CA SER A 71 -8.19 -22.46 4.72
C SER A 71 -8.57 -20.97 4.73
N GLN A 72 -9.69 -20.62 5.35
CA GLN A 72 -10.14 -19.23 5.44
C GLN A 72 -9.13 -18.34 6.15
N GLU A 73 -8.40 -18.87 7.13
CA GLU A 73 -7.36 -18.16 7.86
C GLU A 73 -6.13 -17.88 6.98
N ALA A 74 -5.70 -18.86 6.18
CA ALA A 74 -4.60 -18.67 5.23
C ALA A 74 -4.98 -17.63 4.15
N LEU A 75 -6.22 -17.70 3.66
CA LEU A 75 -6.76 -16.72 2.72
C LEU A 75 -6.86 -15.32 3.33
N ALA A 76 -7.26 -15.20 4.60
CA ALA A 76 -7.29 -13.91 5.31
C ALA A 76 -5.91 -13.28 5.42
N LYS A 77 -4.90 -14.07 5.82
CA LYS A 77 -3.52 -13.60 5.89
C LYS A 77 -2.99 -13.17 4.53
N ALA A 78 -3.27 -13.94 3.49
CA ALA A 78 -2.86 -13.60 2.12
C ALA A 78 -3.57 -12.35 1.59
N ALA A 79 -4.85 -12.16 1.90
CA ALA A 79 -5.62 -10.98 1.53
C ALA A 79 -5.11 -9.69 2.22
N GLN A 80 -4.62 -9.81 3.45
CA GLN A 80 -4.07 -8.72 4.26
C GLN A 80 -2.62 -8.38 3.90
N ASN A 81 -1.91 -9.27 3.20
CA ASN A 81 -0.52 -9.05 2.82
C ASN A 81 -0.43 -8.47 1.39
N PRO A 82 0.02 -7.20 1.24
CA PRO A 82 0.08 -6.51 -0.06
C PRO A 82 1.08 -7.11 -1.05
N ILE A 83 2.01 -7.95 -0.58
CA ILE A 83 3.01 -8.66 -1.40
C ILE A 83 2.84 -10.17 -1.32
N ALA A 84 1.66 -10.66 -0.94
CA ALA A 84 1.37 -12.08 -1.00
C ALA A 84 1.48 -12.59 -2.44
N SER A 85 2.04 -13.79 -2.60
CA SER A 85 2.08 -14.51 -3.88
C SER A 85 0.70 -15.07 -4.27
N MET A 86 -0.29 -14.20 -4.42
CA MET A 86 -1.64 -14.54 -4.84
C MET A 86 -2.19 -13.45 -5.76
N ILE A 87 -2.84 -13.85 -6.84
CA ILE A 87 -3.56 -12.91 -7.72
C ILE A 87 -4.78 -12.41 -6.95
N SER A 88 -4.96 -11.08 -6.89
CA SER A 88 -6.16 -10.52 -6.28
C SER A 88 -6.61 -9.23 -6.95
N ILE A 89 -7.91 -8.93 -6.82
CA ILE A 89 -8.51 -7.69 -7.33
C ILE A 89 -9.33 -7.07 -6.19
N PRO A 90 -8.71 -6.23 -5.36
CA PRO A 90 -9.39 -5.37 -4.39
C PRO A 90 -10.10 -4.22 -5.11
N ILE A 91 -11.34 -4.00 -4.71
CA ILE A 91 -12.15 -2.83 -5.00
C ILE A 91 -12.41 -2.15 -3.66
N GLN A 92 -11.84 -0.97 -3.47
CA GLN A 92 -11.91 -0.21 -2.22
C GLN A 92 -12.67 1.08 -2.47
N TRP A 93 -13.78 1.30 -1.78
CA TRP A 93 -14.51 2.56 -1.79
C TRP A 93 -14.23 3.32 -0.49
N ASN A 94 -13.82 4.58 -0.62
CA ASN A 94 -13.66 5.51 0.48
C ASN A 94 -14.65 6.66 0.29
N ALA A 95 -15.38 6.99 1.34
CA ALA A 95 -16.26 8.14 1.40
C ALA A 95 -15.84 9.03 2.56
N THR A 96 -15.61 10.31 2.28
CA THR A 96 -15.26 11.33 3.26
C THR A 96 -16.32 12.45 3.19
N PRO A 97 -17.44 12.29 3.92
CA PRO A 97 -18.48 13.31 4.01
C PRO A 97 -17.96 14.55 4.75
N GLY A 98 -18.59 15.70 4.53
CA GLY A 98 -18.14 16.95 5.15
C GLY A 98 -16.98 17.62 4.42
N THR A 99 -16.73 17.21 3.18
CA THR A 99 -15.64 17.78 2.37
C THR A 99 -16.17 19.00 1.61
N GLN A 100 -15.41 20.09 1.67
CA GLN A 100 -15.64 21.35 0.98
C GLN A 100 -14.72 21.43 -0.25
N TRP A 101 -15.13 22.17 -1.28
CA TRP A 101 -14.38 22.27 -2.54
C TRP A 101 -13.28 23.36 -2.50
N ALA A 102 -13.50 24.43 -1.74
CA ALA A 102 -12.56 25.55 -1.57
C ALA A 102 -12.72 26.18 -0.18
N PRO A 103 -11.69 26.88 0.33
CA PRO A 103 -11.78 27.69 1.55
C PRO A 103 -12.86 28.76 1.45
N ASN A 104 -13.44 29.16 2.58
CA ASN A 104 -14.44 30.23 2.64
C ASN A 104 -13.87 31.59 2.22
N ALA A 105 -12.55 31.78 2.36
CA ALA A 105 -11.86 32.95 1.81
C ALA A 105 -11.95 33.07 0.27
N LEU A 106 -12.10 31.95 -0.45
CA LEU A 106 -12.30 31.93 -1.92
C LEU A 106 -13.78 31.93 -2.32
N ASP A 107 -14.61 31.23 -1.55
CA ASP A 107 -16.05 31.14 -1.77
C ASP A 107 -16.79 31.11 -0.42
N PRO A 108 -17.35 32.24 0.04
CA PRO A 108 -18.07 32.31 1.33
C PRO A 108 -19.28 31.38 1.41
N ASP A 109 -19.82 30.95 0.27
CA ASP A 109 -20.96 30.04 0.18
C ASP A 109 -20.52 28.57 -0.01
N ALA A 110 -19.22 28.27 0.03
CA ALA A 110 -18.70 26.91 -0.03
C ALA A 110 -19.19 26.08 1.16
N LYS A 111 -19.93 25.00 0.87
CA LYS A 111 -20.55 24.16 1.91
C LYS A 111 -19.73 22.90 2.17
N SER A 112 -19.43 22.66 3.45
CA SER A 112 -18.93 21.38 3.98
C SER A 112 -20.04 20.29 4.05
N ASN A 113 -20.89 20.17 3.03
CA ASN A 113 -21.97 19.16 3.01
C ASN A 113 -21.85 18.15 1.86
N ARG A 114 -20.73 18.17 1.14
CA ARG A 114 -20.44 17.26 0.05
C ARG A 114 -19.55 16.10 0.52
N THR A 115 -19.46 15.06 -0.30
CA THR A 115 -18.71 13.84 0.01
C THR A 115 -17.63 13.65 -1.02
N LEU A 116 -16.37 13.55 -0.58
CA LEU A 116 -15.30 13.05 -1.43
C LEU A 116 -15.43 11.53 -1.53
N ASN A 117 -15.60 11.03 -2.74
CA ASN A 117 -15.71 9.61 -3.05
C ASN A 117 -14.48 9.16 -3.84
N VAL A 118 -13.83 8.10 -3.38
CA VAL A 118 -12.67 7.49 -4.05
C VAL A 118 -12.87 5.99 -4.14
N VAL A 119 -13.09 5.48 -5.35
CA VAL A 119 -13.13 4.05 -5.65
C VAL A 119 -11.81 3.64 -6.28
N ASN A 120 -11.03 2.80 -5.61
CA ASN A 120 -9.79 2.26 -6.13
C ASN A 120 -9.99 0.82 -6.57
N ILE A 121 -9.68 0.54 -7.83
CA ILE A 121 -9.51 -0.84 -8.33
C ILE A 121 -8.01 -1.14 -8.34
N GLN A 122 -7.60 -2.25 -7.71
CA GLN A 122 -6.19 -2.48 -7.38
C GLN A 122 -5.66 -3.85 -7.83
N PRO A 123 -5.69 -4.24 -9.11
CA PRO A 123 -5.17 -5.54 -9.54
C PRO A 123 -3.74 -5.79 -9.01
N VAL A 124 -3.57 -6.93 -8.35
CA VAL A 124 -2.30 -7.44 -7.85
C VAL A 124 -1.95 -8.72 -8.58
N TYR A 125 -0.78 -8.76 -9.19
CA TYR A 125 -0.29 -9.92 -9.92
C TYR A 125 1.16 -10.24 -9.56
N PRO A 126 1.42 -11.42 -8.95
CA PRO A 126 2.77 -11.91 -8.70
C PRO A 126 3.36 -12.63 -9.92
N PHE A 127 4.58 -12.28 -10.28
CA PHE A 127 5.40 -12.94 -11.30
C PHE A 127 6.60 -13.59 -10.63
N LYS A 128 6.77 -14.90 -10.80
CA LYS A 128 8.00 -15.58 -10.35
C LYS A 128 9.13 -15.22 -11.32
N LEU A 129 10.17 -14.54 -10.83
CA LEU A 129 11.35 -14.18 -11.63
C LEU A 129 12.40 -15.30 -11.56
N SER A 130 12.60 -15.88 -10.38
CA SER A 130 13.46 -17.05 -10.11
C SER A 130 12.93 -17.80 -8.89
N ASP A 131 13.65 -18.83 -8.43
CA ASP A 131 13.31 -19.52 -7.16
C ASP A 131 13.46 -18.61 -5.94
N ASP A 132 14.35 -17.64 -6.02
CA ASP A 132 14.68 -16.72 -4.92
C ASP A 132 13.95 -15.37 -5.01
N TRP A 133 13.30 -15.06 -6.13
CA TRP A 133 12.70 -13.74 -6.36
C TRP A 133 11.32 -13.81 -7.01
N THR A 134 10.38 -13.07 -6.41
CA THR A 134 9.05 -12.81 -6.96
C THR A 134 8.87 -11.31 -7.17
N MET A 135 8.40 -10.90 -8.34
CA MET A 135 7.97 -9.53 -8.59
C MET A 135 6.45 -9.43 -8.41
N VAL A 136 6.00 -8.67 -7.43
CA VAL A 136 4.57 -8.40 -7.22
C VAL A 136 4.23 -7.06 -7.83
N THR A 137 3.41 -7.06 -8.87
CA THR A 137 2.87 -5.84 -9.48
C THR A 137 1.54 -5.48 -8.85
N ARG A 138 1.34 -4.20 -8.58
CA ARG A 138 0.08 -3.62 -8.10
C ARG A 138 -0.19 -2.37 -8.90
N THR A 139 -1.38 -2.25 -9.49
CA THR A 139 -1.79 -1.02 -10.19
C THR A 139 -3.00 -0.43 -9.50
N ILE A 140 -2.92 0.83 -9.05
CA ILE A 140 -4.06 1.54 -8.48
C ILE A 140 -4.73 2.34 -9.59
N ILE A 141 -6.01 2.09 -9.81
CA ILE A 141 -6.86 2.81 -10.77
C ILE A 141 -7.94 3.54 -9.95
N PRO A 142 -7.78 4.84 -9.69
CA PRO A 142 -8.72 5.61 -8.89
C PRO A 142 -9.85 6.18 -9.76
N PHE A 143 -11.09 6.01 -9.30
CA PHE A 143 -12.26 6.72 -9.78
C PHE A 143 -12.72 7.66 -8.68
N LEU A 144 -12.74 8.94 -8.98
CA LEU A 144 -12.97 10.02 -8.03
C LEU A 144 -14.33 10.65 -8.30
N GLY A 145 -15.03 11.01 -7.23
CA GLY A 145 -16.14 11.95 -7.23
C GLY A 145 -15.84 12.98 -6.16
N LEU A 146 -15.34 14.15 -6.56
CA LEU A 146 -14.89 15.18 -5.63
C LEU A 146 -15.75 16.46 -5.72
N PRO A 147 -15.95 17.18 -4.60
CA PRO A 147 -16.55 18.50 -4.62
C PRO A 147 -15.69 19.47 -5.47
N PHE A 148 -16.32 20.16 -6.41
CA PHE A 148 -15.63 21.15 -7.25
C PHE A 148 -16.52 22.37 -7.49
N GLY A 149 -15.89 23.50 -7.78
CA GLY A 149 -16.54 24.76 -8.17
C GLY A 149 -15.90 25.29 -9.44
N GLU A 150 -16.72 25.66 -10.41
CA GLU A 150 -16.27 26.43 -11.57
C GLU A 150 -16.58 27.91 -11.36
N VAL A 151 -15.66 28.77 -11.81
CA VAL A 151 -15.82 30.23 -11.74
C VAL A 151 -17.11 30.56 -12.50
N GLY A 152 -18.05 31.21 -11.80
CA GLY A 152 -19.24 31.77 -12.43
C GLY A 152 -18.91 33.00 -13.29
N GLU A 153 -19.86 33.94 -13.38
CA GLU A 153 -19.64 35.18 -14.13
C GLU A 153 -18.63 36.08 -13.41
N ILE A 154 -17.66 36.61 -14.15
CA ILE A 154 -16.87 37.74 -13.67
C ILE A 154 -17.71 39.01 -13.86
N GLY A 155 -18.18 39.58 -12.76
CA GLY A 155 -18.98 40.81 -12.73
C GLY A 155 -18.15 42.03 -12.35
N MET A 156 -18.75 43.23 -12.49
CA MET A 156 -18.22 44.47 -11.93
C MET A 156 -19.17 44.98 -10.85
N SER A 157 -18.63 45.30 -9.68
CA SER A 157 -19.41 45.92 -8.61
C SER A 157 -19.92 47.30 -9.05
N PRO A 158 -20.93 47.87 -8.36
CA PRO A 158 -21.35 49.26 -8.58
C PRO A 158 -20.23 50.29 -8.42
N LEU A 159 -19.12 49.93 -7.79
CA LEU A 159 -17.91 50.75 -7.60
C LEU A 159 -16.84 50.51 -8.68
N GLY A 160 -17.08 49.62 -9.64
CA GLY A 160 -16.15 49.31 -10.74
C GLY A 160 -15.08 48.27 -10.40
N GLU A 161 -15.10 47.70 -9.19
CA GLU A 161 -14.19 46.62 -8.81
C GLU A 161 -14.67 45.28 -9.42
N PRO A 162 -13.79 44.49 -10.08
CA PRO A 162 -14.14 43.16 -10.56
C PRO A 162 -14.46 42.24 -9.38
N TYR A 163 -15.52 41.44 -9.50
CA TYR A 163 -15.86 40.39 -8.54
C TYR A 163 -16.25 39.10 -9.27
N VAL A 164 -16.08 37.96 -8.61
CA VAL A 164 -16.59 36.68 -9.11
C VAL A 164 -18.02 36.52 -8.56
N ALA A 165 -19.01 36.51 -9.44
CA ALA A 165 -20.38 36.17 -9.10
C ALA A 165 -20.48 34.65 -8.98
N GLU A 166 -21.02 34.19 -7.85
CA GLU A 166 -21.42 32.81 -7.47
C GLU A 166 -20.65 31.64 -8.13
N TRP A 167 -20.04 30.80 -7.30
CA TRP A 167 -19.44 29.56 -7.77
C TRP A 167 -20.51 28.49 -8.04
N ASP A 168 -20.51 27.89 -9.24
CA ASP A 168 -21.37 26.73 -9.49
C ASP A 168 -20.73 25.48 -8.86
N GLN A 169 -21.22 25.12 -7.67
CA GLN A 169 -20.71 24.00 -6.90
C GLN A 169 -21.36 22.68 -7.30
N TYR A 170 -20.57 21.75 -7.82
CA TYR A 170 -21.04 20.43 -8.25
C TYR A 170 -20.10 19.29 -7.82
N GLN A 171 -20.46 18.05 -8.16
CA GLN A 171 -19.60 16.88 -7.97
C GLN A 171 -18.93 16.53 -9.29
N LYS A 172 -17.60 16.66 -9.37
CA LYS A 172 -16.84 16.28 -10.56
C LYS A 172 -16.40 14.82 -10.43
N GLY A 173 -16.84 14.00 -11.38
CA GLY A 173 -16.55 12.58 -11.43
C GLY A 173 -15.60 12.22 -12.57
N GLY A 174 -14.71 11.25 -12.35
CA GLY A 174 -13.88 10.69 -13.42
C GLY A 174 -12.70 9.86 -12.90
N ILE A 175 -11.81 9.51 -13.81
CA ILE A 175 -10.59 8.77 -13.48
C ILE A 175 -9.54 9.74 -12.93
N GLY A 176 -8.80 9.32 -11.91
CA GLY A 176 -7.60 10.02 -11.46
C GLY A 176 -6.34 9.46 -12.12
N ASP A 177 -5.19 9.77 -11.53
CA ASP A 177 -3.90 9.27 -12.02
C ASP A 177 -3.71 7.79 -11.68
N ILE A 178 -3.35 6.99 -12.69
CA ILE A 178 -3.09 5.55 -12.51
C ILE A 178 -1.70 5.37 -11.91
N ASN A 179 -1.61 4.62 -10.81
CA ASN A 179 -0.36 4.42 -10.07
C ASN A 179 0.07 2.93 -10.04
N PRO A 180 0.86 2.45 -11.02
CA PRO A 180 1.52 1.16 -10.94
C PRO A 180 2.71 1.17 -9.98
N THR A 181 2.90 0.06 -9.28
CA THR A 181 4.03 -0.23 -8.39
C THR A 181 4.48 -1.66 -8.62
N ALA A 182 5.79 -1.90 -8.64
CA ALA A 182 6.38 -3.23 -8.71
C ALA A 182 7.28 -3.46 -7.49
N PHE A 183 6.98 -4.49 -6.70
CA PHE A 183 7.82 -4.89 -5.57
C PHE A 183 8.62 -6.13 -5.92
N PHE A 184 9.94 -6.06 -5.78
CA PHE A 184 10.84 -7.21 -5.83
C PHE A 184 10.94 -7.81 -4.42
N VAL A 185 10.46 -9.04 -4.28
CA VAL A 185 10.29 -9.74 -3.02
C VAL A 185 11.23 -10.96 -3.02
N PRO A 186 12.25 -11.00 -2.15
CA PRO A 186 13.08 -12.18 -2.01
C PRO A 186 12.32 -13.30 -1.28
N THR A 187 12.57 -14.54 -1.67
CA THR A 187 12.08 -15.73 -0.98
C THR A 187 12.87 -15.91 0.32
N LEU A 188 12.28 -15.49 1.44
CA LEU A 188 12.90 -15.61 2.77
C LEU A 188 12.30 -16.77 3.55
N LYS A 189 13.12 -17.40 4.40
CA LYS A 189 12.64 -18.35 5.42
C LYS A 189 12.13 -17.58 6.63
N GLY A 190 11.02 -18.05 7.21
CA GLY A 190 10.46 -17.52 8.45
C GLY A 190 9.18 -16.70 8.24
N ASN A 191 8.90 -15.82 9.18
CA ASN A 191 7.63 -15.10 9.30
C ASN A 191 7.67 -13.68 8.71
N PHE A 192 8.84 -13.23 8.25
CA PHE A 192 9.03 -11.89 7.71
C PHE A 192 9.24 -11.93 6.21
N THR A 193 8.57 -11.02 5.51
CA THR A 193 8.69 -10.79 4.07
C THR A 193 8.81 -9.29 3.83
N PHE A 194 9.59 -8.88 2.84
CA PHE A 194 9.67 -7.48 2.45
C PHE A 194 9.76 -7.36 0.93
N GLY A 195 9.42 -6.20 0.42
CA GLY A 195 9.53 -5.87 -0.99
C GLY A 195 10.06 -4.46 -1.16
N LEU A 196 10.88 -4.26 -2.18
CA LEU A 196 11.39 -2.95 -2.58
C LEU A 196 11.17 -2.79 -4.08
N GLY A 197 10.87 -1.59 -4.54
CA GLY A 197 10.85 -1.31 -5.97
C GLY A 197 10.23 0.02 -6.33
N PRO A 198 10.04 0.30 -7.63
CA PRO A 198 9.55 1.58 -8.08
C PRO A 198 8.01 1.67 -8.02
N THR A 199 7.54 2.88 -7.79
CA THR A 199 6.16 3.32 -8.06
C THR A 199 6.20 4.43 -9.11
N VAL A 200 5.20 4.47 -9.98
CA VAL A 200 5.03 5.48 -11.03
C VAL A 200 3.58 5.95 -10.99
N SER A 201 3.33 7.24 -11.23
CA SER A 201 2.00 7.81 -11.40
C SER A 201 1.89 8.37 -12.82
N ALA A 202 0.90 7.87 -13.56
CA ALA A 202 0.59 8.30 -14.91
C ALA A 202 -0.54 9.35 -14.88
N PRO A 203 -0.39 10.51 -15.52
CA PRO A 203 -1.37 11.60 -15.49
C PRO A 203 -2.57 11.32 -16.40
N THR A 204 -3.39 10.34 -16.04
CA THR A 204 -4.56 9.92 -16.81
C THR A 204 -5.83 10.67 -16.43
N GLY A 205 -5.85 11.35 -15.28
CA GLY A 205 -6.97 12.16 -14.84
C GLY A 205 -6.92 13.57 -15.40
N GLU A 206 -8.08 14.12 -15.75
CA GLU A 206 -8.22 15.53 -16.12
C GLU A 206 -8.19 16.45 -14.90
N LYS A 207 -7.98 17.76 -15.06
CA LYS A 207 -8.14 18.71 -13.94
C LYS A 207 -9.61 18.72 -13.48
N PRO A 208 -9.91 18.63 -12.17
CA PRO A 208 -9.03 18.58 -11.00
C PRO A 208 -8.71 17.15 -10.48
N LEU A 209 -9.13 16.11 -11.20
CA LEU A 209 -9.08 14.70 -10.81
C LEU A 209 -7.66 14.09 -10.90
N GLY A 210 -6.82 14.58 -11.80
CA GLY A 210 -5.43 14.17 -11.96
C GLY A 210 -4.44 15.29 -11.71
N SER A 211 -3.17 14.94 -11.46
CA SER A 211 -2.10 15.93 -11.28
C SER A 211 -1.72 16.59 -12.61
N GLY A 212 -1.83 15.88 -13.74
CA GLY A 212 -1.24 16.32 -15.02
C GLY A 212 0.28 16.14 -15.08
N LYS A 213 0.89 15.49 -14.08
CA LYS A 213 2.32 15.20 -13.99
C LYS A 213 2.60 13.70 -14.02
N TRP A 214 3.56 13.30 -14.84
CA TRP A 214 4.26 12.03 -14.67
C TRP A 214 5.12 12.11 -13.40
N SER A 215 4.91 11.16 -12.50
CA SER A 215 5.64 11.10 -11.24
C SER A 215 6.21 9.71 -11.01
N ALA A 216 7.33 9.61 -10.30
CA ALA A 216 7.93 8.32 -9.94
C ALA A 216 8.69 8.42 -8.61
N GLY A 217 8.93 7.26 -7.99
CA GLY A 217 9.83 7.18 -6.85
C GLY A 217 9.87 5.79 -6.22
N PRO A 218 10.59 5.63 -5.10
CA PRO A 218 10.76 4.35 -4.44
C PRO A 218 9.53 3.98 -3.62
N ALA A 219 9.29 2.69 -3.53
CA ALA A 219 8.32 2.07 -2.63
C ALA A 219 8.98 0.91 -1.88
N ALA A 220 8.60 0.78 -0.61
CA ALA A 220 9.04 -0.30 0.26
C ALA A 220 7.87 -0.84 1.05
N VAL A 221 7.90 -2.13 1.35
CA VAL A 221 6.88 -2.80 2.14
C VAL A 221 7.49 -3.91 2.96
N GLY A 222 7.07 -4.02 4.22
CA GLY A 222 7.51 -5.06 5.14
C GLY A 222 6.32 -5.69 5.83
N VAL A 223 6.31 -7.01 5.94
CA VAL A 223 5.20 -7.78 6.49
C VAL A 223 5.73 -8.89 7.39
N TYR A 224 5.22 -8.95 8.61
CA TYR A 224 5.46 -10.00 9.57
C TYR A 224 4.15 -10.75 9.84
N THR A 225 4.16 -12.06 9.61
CA THR A 225 2.99 -12.94 9.78
C THR A 225 3.32 -14.07 10.76
N LYS A 226 2.74 -14.05 11.96
CA LYS A 226 2.93 -15.13 12.95
C LYS A 226 1.66 -15.35 13.76
N GLY A 227 1.23 -16.61 13.86
CA GLY A 227 0.01 -16.96 14.60
C GLY A 227 -1.21 -16.21 14.04
N PRO A 228 -2.01 -15.50 14.85
CA PRO A 228 -3.14 -14.71 14.37
C PRO A 228 -2.74 -13.34 13.79
N TRP A 229 -1.49 -12.91 13.94
CA TRP A 229 -1.05 -11.56 13.59
C TRP A 229 -0.52 -11.44 12.16
N VAL A 230 -0.93 -10.37 11.48
CA VAL A 230 -0.30 -9.85 10.25
C VAL A 230 -0.02 -8.37 10.48
N VAL A 231 1.24 -8.01 10.62
CA VAL A 231 1.69 -6.66 10.98
C VAL A 231 2.72 -6.18 9.97
N GLY A 232 2.67 -4.91 9.60
CA GLY A 232 3.63 -4.38 8.66
C GLY A 232 3.38 -2.92 8.31
N GLY A 233 4.03 -2.50 7.24
CA GLY A 233 3.86 -1.16 6.70
C GLY A 233 4.30 -1.08 5.24
N LEU A 234 3.71 -0.15 4.52
CA LEU A 234 4.13 0.27 3.18
C LEU A 234 4.49 1.75 3.22
N ILE A 235 5.58 2.12 2.57
CA ILE A 235 5.99 3.51 2.37
C ILE A 235 6.35 3.75 0.91
N ASN A 236 5.99 4.91 0.38
CA ASN A 236 6.55 5.40 -0.88
C ASN A 236 6.66 6.93 -0.85
N ASN A 237 7.46 7.46 -1.78
CA ASN A 237 7.44 8.88 -2.11
C ASN A 237 7.42 9.02 -3.64
N LEU A 238 6.63 9.96 -4.16
CA LEU A 238 6.50 10.27 -5.58
C LEU A 238 7.00 11.68 -5.84
N TRP A 239 7.84 11.85 -6.86
CA TRP A 239 8.24 13.14 -7.40
C TRP A 239 7.80 13.28 -8.86
N SER A 240 7.26 14.43 -9.25
CA SER A 240 7.04 14.76 -10.65
C SER A 240 8.37 14.92 -11.38
N PHE A 241 8.43 14.43 -12.62
CA PHE A 241 9.61 14.56 -13.47
C PHE A 241 9.29 15.03 -14.90
N ALA A 242 8.02 14.99 -15.29
CA ALA A 242 7.51 15.50 -16.57
C ALA A 242 6.01 15.77 -16.46
N GLY A 243 5.43 16.50 -17.40
CA GLY A 243 3.99 16.77 -17.44
C GLY A 243 3.69 18.16 -17.96
N ASP A 244 2.46 18.60 -17.70
CA ASP A 244 1.99 19.94 -18.04
C ASP A 244 2.62 20.99 -17.10
N ASP A 245 3.27 22.01 -17.68
CA ASP A 245 3.97 23.07 -16.93
C ASP A 245 3.01 24.00 -16.17
N ASP A 246 1.74 24.08 -16.58
CA ASP A 246 0.71 24.89 -15.90
C ASP A 246 0.12 24.17 -14.65
N ARG A 247 0.56 22.94 -14.40
CA ARG A 247 0.16 22.14 -13.23
C ARG A 247 1.23 22.24 -12.14
N ALA A 248 0.78 22.24 -10.88
CA ALA A 248 1.68 22.16 -9.74
C ALA A 248 2.51 20.88 -9.80
N ASP A 249 3.74 20.96 -9.28
CA ASP A 249 4.61 19.81 -9.13
C ASP A 249 4.04 18.83 -8.10
N VAL A 250 4.56 17.60 -8.12
CA VAL A 250 4.14 16.53 -7.21
C VAL A 250 5.34 16.15 -6.37
N ASN A 251 5.18 16.24 -5.05
CA ASN A 251 6.09 15.64 -4.10
C ASN A 251 5.27 15.07 -2.95
N LYS A 252 4.92 13.77 -3.03
CA LYS A 252 3.94 13.15 -2.14
C LYS A 252 4.47 11.89 -1.49
N MET A 253 4.43 11.86 -0.16
CA MET A 253 4.70 10.66 0.62
C MET A 253 3.40 9.94 0.96
N LEU A 254 3.44 8.60 0.94
CA LEU A 254 2.41 7.74 1.52
C LEU A 254 3.05 6.80 2.53
N ILE A 255 2.45 6.70 3.71
CA ILE A 255 2.79 5.74 4.75
C ILE A 255 1.51 4.98 5.13
N GLN A 256 1.54 3.66 5.02
CA GLN A 256 0.42 2.79 5.36
C GLN A 256 0.87 1.74 6.36
N PRO A 257 0.83 2.01 7.67
CA PRO A 257 0.98 0.96 8.66
C PRO A 257 -0.24 0.03 8.60
N PHE A 258 -0.06 -1.25 8.91
CA PHE A 258 -1.18 -2.16 9.07
C PHE A 258 -0.94 -3.19 10.17
N VAL A 259 -2.00 -3.45 10.93
CA VAL A 259 -2.06 -4.44 12.01
C VAL A 259 -3.38 -5.18 11.86
N ASN A 260 -3.32 -6.48 11.63
CA ASN A 260 -4.49 -7.34 11.57
C ASN A 260 -4.40 -8.47 12.60
N TYR A 261 -5.51 -8.69 13.29
CA TYR A 261 -5.67 -9.79 14.24
C TYR A 261 -6.75 -10.75 13.72
N ASN A 262 -6.33 -11.94 13.32
CA ASN A 262 -7.20 -12.95 12.73
C ASN A 262 -7.92 -13.76 13.81
N LEU A 263 -9.24 -13.86 13.67
CA LEU A 263 -10.17 -14.57 14.53
C LEU A 263 -10.68 -15.83 13.80
N PRO A 264 -11.28 -16.79 14.52
CA PRO A 264 -11.88 -17.97 13.91
C PRO A 264 -12.94 -17.61 12.85
N LYS A 265 -13.18 -18.54 11.90
CA LYS A 265 -14.20 -18.42 10.83
C LYS A 265 -13.95 -17.26 9.85
N GLY A 266 -12.68 -16.89 9.67
CA GLY A 266 -12.20 -15.91 8.70
C GLY A 266 -12.43 -14.45 9.08
N TRP A 267 -12.94 -14.17 10.29
CA TRP A 267 -13.07 -12.81 10.79
C TRP A 267 -11.72 -12.23 11.17
N TYR A 268 -11.57 -10.92 11.10
CA TYR A 268 -10.39 -10.23 11.60
C TYR A 268 -10.70 -8.79 12.00
N LEU A 269 -9.93 -8.30 12.97
CA LEU A 269 -9.85 -6.88 13.29
C LEU A 269 -8.68 -6.26 12.53
N SER A 270 -8.83 -5.02 12.09
CA SER A 270 -7.84 -4.34 11.26
C SER A 270 -7.63 -2.90 11.68
N PHE A 271 -6.38 -2.49 11.79
CA PHE A 271 -5.93 -1.11 11.83
C PHE A 271 -5.04 -0.90 10.60
N SER A 272 -5.41 -0.01 9.70
CA SER A 272 -4.68 0.20 8.43
C SER A 272 -4.92 1.59 7.81
N PRO A 273 -4.67 2.68 8.56
CA PRO A 273 -4.82 4.03 8.03
C PRO A 273 -3.85 4.26 6.86
N ILE A 274 -4.21 5.19 5.98
CA ILE A 274 -3.31 5.68 4.92
C ILE A 274 -2.95 7.11 5.31
N ILE A 275 -1.69 7.30 5.70
CA ILE A 275 -1.13 8.59 6.06
C ILE A 275 -0.46 9.16 4.81
N THR A 276 -0.67 10.43 4.53
CA THR A 276 -0.04 11.12 3.39
C THR A 276 0.59 12.43 3.82
N ALA A 277 1.63 12.84 3.12
CA ALA A 277 2.20 14.17 3.21
C ALA A 277 2.39 14.72 1.79
N ASP A 278 1.85 15.90 1.53
CA ASP A 278 2.12 16.68 0.33
C ASP A 278 3.21 17.71 0.66
N TRP A 279 4.44 17.44 0.24
CA TRP A 279 5.59 18.29 0.54
C TRP A 279 5.58 19.60 -0.26
N GLU A 280 4.74 19.72 -1.29
CA GLU A 280 4.50 20.97 -2.00
C GLU A 280 3.55 21.92 -1.25
N ASN A 281 2.97 21.46 -0.12
CA ASN A 281 2.11 22.26 0.74
C ASN A 281 2.81 22.45 2.11
N ASP A 282 3.76 23.40 2.15
CA ASP A 282 4.65 23.80 3.26
C ASP A 282 4.10 23.49 4.68
N ASP A 283 4.44 22.32 5.23
CA ASP A 283 3.98 21.73 6.52
C ASP A 283 2.47 21.51 6.69
N GLN A 284 1.64 22.00 5.77
CA GLN A 284 0.18 21.91 5.75
C GLN A 284 -0.37 20.76 4.89
N GLY A 285 0.50 19.96 4.27
CA GLY A 285 0.11 18.84 3.39
C GLY A 285 -0.20 17.51 4.07
N TRP A 286 -0.18 17.44 5.40
CA TRP A 286 -0.35 16.17 6.12
C TRP A 286 -1.80 15.72 6.19
N THR A 287 -2.01 14.41 6.08
CA THR A 287 -3.27 13.75 6.39
C THR A 287 -3.00 12.55 7.27
N VAL A 288 -3.52 12.58 8.49
CA VAL A 288 -3.30 11.52 9.50
C VAL A 288 -4.64 10.97 9.99
N PRO A 289 -5.16 9.92 9.34
CA PRO A 289 -6.33 9.21 9.82
C PRO A 289 -5.97 8.26 10.96
N VAL A 290 -6.85 8.20 11.97
CA VAL A 290 -6.78 7.25 13.07
C VAL A 290 -8.09 6.48 13.14
N GLY A 291 -8.00 5.16 13.14
CA GLY A 291 -9.17 4.31 13.18
C GLY A 291 -8.87 2.90 12.71
N GLY A 292 -9.92 2.11 12.57
CA GLY A 292 -9.81 0.70 12.28
C GLY A 292 -11.11 0.14 11.73
N GLY A 293 -11.16 -1.18 11.62
CA GLY A 293 -12.26 -1.86 11.01
C GLY A 293 -12.29 -3.33 11.33
N ILE A 294 -13.31 -3.97 10.77
CA ILE A 294 -13.54 -5.40 10.82
C ILE A 294 -13.65 -5.90 9.39
N GLY A 295 -13.12 -7.09 9.16
CA GLY A 295 -13.32 -7.77 7.89
C GLY A 295 -13.52 -9.26 8.07
N ARG A 296 -13.90 -9.89 6.96
CA ARG A 296 -14.13 -11.32 6.91
C ARG A 296 -13.75 -11.88 5.56
N VAL A 297 -13.01 -12.98 5.60
CA VAL A 297 -12.82 -13.86 4.45
C VAL A 297 -13.83 -14.99 4.47
N PHE A 298 -14.53 -15.17 3.36
CA PHE A 298 -15.49 -16.24 3.15
C PHE A 298 -15.39 -16.77 1.71
N LYS A 299 -16.08 -17.87 1.42
CA LYS A 299 -16.16 -18.45 0.08
C LYS A 299 -17.57 -18.27 -0.44
N LEU A 300 -17.73 -17.75 -1.65
CA LEU A 300 -18.98 -17.75 -2.41
C LEU A 300 -18.86 -18.79 -3.51
N GLY A 301 -19.46 -19.97 -3.32
CA GLY A 301 -19.16 -21.15 -4.13
C GLY A 301 -17.67 -21.51 -4.02
N LYS A 302 -16.96 -21.50 -5.16
CA LYS A 302 -15.51 -21.77 -5.23
C LYS A 302 -14.65 -20.52 -5.07
N GLN A 303 -15.23 -19.32 -5.15
CA GLN A 303 -14.51 -18.05 -5.16
C GLN A 303 -14.29 -17.55 -3.73
N PRO A 304 -13.04 -17.44 -3.24
CA PRO A 304 -12.78 -16.77 -1.99
C PRO A 304 -12.91 -15.24 -2.15
N ILE A 305 -13.59 -14.63 -1.19
CA ILE A 305 -13.86 -13.20 -1.15
C ILE A 305 -13.43 -12.69 0.23
N ASN A 306 -12.68 -11.60 0.23
CA ASN A 306 -12.42 -10.81 1.43
C ASN A 306 -13.29 -9.54 1.39
N ALA A 307 -14.03 -9.26 2.46
CA ALA A 307 -14.81 -8.05 2.61
C ALA A 307 -14.46 -7.34 3.92
N SER A 308 -14.35 -6.01 3.90
CA SER A 308 -14.08 -5.24 5.12
C SER A 308 -14.80 -3.89 5.15
N LEU A 309 -14.98 -3.40 6.38
CA LEU A 309 -15.54 -2.10 6.71
C LEU A 309 -14.66 -1.45 7.77
N HIS A 310 -14.26 -0.21 7.53
CA HIS A 310 -13.41 0.59 8.39
C HIS A 310 -13.97 2.00 8.54
N ALA A 311 -13.70 2.61 9.68
CA ALA A 311 -13.96 4.01 9.95
C ALA A 311 -12.67 4.67 10.46
N TYR A 312 -12.33 5.81 9.88
CA TYR A 312 -11.16 6.59 10.23
C TYR A 312 -11.56 8.03 10.55
N TYR A 313 -11.10 8.55 11.68
CA TYR A 313 -11.16 9.96 12.01
C TYR A 313 -9.88 10.64 11.51
N ASN A 314 -10.00 11.64 10.66
CA ASN A 314 -8.91 12.43 10.11
C ASN A 314 -8.41 13.42 11.19
N ALA A 315 -7.48 12.96 12.02
CA ALA A 315 -6.97 13.74 13.16
C ALA A 315 -6.09 14.92 12.72
N ILE A 316 -5.42 14.78 11.58
CA ILE A 316 -4.76 15.88 10.87
C ILE A 316 -5.27 15.86 9.44
N LYS A 317 -5.61 17.03 8.92
CA LYS A 317 -6.14 17.24 7.57
C LYS A 317 -5.26 18.26 6.85
N PRO A 318 -5.21 18.21 5.52
CA PRO A 318 -4.46 19.20 4.79
C PRO A 318 -5.19 20.54 4.86
N GLU A 319 -4.45 21.61 5.06
CA GLU A 319 -4.97 22.96 5.02
C GLU A 319 -4.77 23.55 3.61
N ILE A 320 -5.80 24.23 3.11
CA ILE A 320 -5.74 25.00 1.88
C ILE A 320 -6.21 26.41 2.25
N GLY A 321 -5.39 27.42 1.98
CA GLY A 321 -5.72 28.81 2.37
C GLY A 321 -5.95 29.00 3.88
N GLY A 322 -5.32 28.19 4.73
CA GLY A 322 -5.50 28.23 6.19
C GLY A 322 -6.78 27.58 6.71
N GLU A 323 -7.52 26.86 5.87
CA GLU A 323 -8.75 26.15 6.24
C GLU A 323 -8.64 24.65 5.94
N GLU A 324 -9.14 23.82 6.87
CA GLU A 324 -9.27 22.38 6.66
C GLU A 324 -10.52 22.08 5.82
N ILE A 325 -10.36 21.81 4.54
CA ILE A 325 -11.51 21.56 3.64
C ILE A 325 -11.96 20.10 3.62
N MET A 326 -11.17 19.18 4.17
CA MET A 326 -11.52 17.76 4.20
C MET A 326 -12.43 17.43 5.38
N GLY A 327 -13.37 16.51 5.17
CA GLY A 327 -14.24 16.03 6.25
C GLY A 327 -13.50 15.25 7.33
N ASP A 328 -14.07 15.24 8.55
CA ASP A 328 -13.46 14.62 9.73
C ASP A 328 -13.46 13.10 9.69
N TRP A 329 -14.41 12.47 8.99
CA TRP A 329 -14.56 11.02 8.97
C TRP A 329 -14.44 10.46 7.57
N THR A 330 -13.66 9.40 7.43
CA THR A 330 -13.58 8.59 6.22
C THR A 330 -14.07 7.17 6.50
N ILE A 331 -15.12 6.77 5.80
CA ILE A 331 -15.60 5.38 5.78
C ILE A 331 -14.94 4.66 4.62
N ARG A 332 -14.32 3.50 4.90
CA ARG A 332 -13.70 2.66 3.88
C ARG A 332 -14.36 1.30 3.86
N THR A 333 -14.81 0.89 2.69
CA THR A 333 -15.25 -0.47 2.43
C THR A 333 -14.35 -1.10 1.38
N GLN A 334 -14.17 -2.41 1.48
CA GLN A 334 -13.40 -3.15 0.49
C GLN A 334 -14.07 -4.48 0.19
N ILE A 335 -14.10 -4.84 -1.09
CA ILE A 335 -14.36 -6.21 -1.55
C ILE A 335 -13.16 -6.62 -2.39
N GLN A 336 -12.57 -7.77 -2.07
CA GLN A 336 -11.40 -8.27 -2.74
C GLN A 336 -11.63 -9.71 -3.18
N PHE A 337 -11.52 -9.92 -4.49
CA PHE A 337 -11.55 -11.24 -5.10
C PHE A 337 -10.16 -11.85 -5.01
N LEU A 338 -10.04 -12.98 -4.32
CA LEU A 338 -8.78 -13.72 -4.23
C LEU A 338 -8.83 -14.83 -5.27
N ILE A 339 -7.88 -14.86 -6.19
CA ILE A 339 -7.85 -15.88 -7.25
C ILE A 339 -6.76 -16.88 -6.85
N PRO A 340 -7.13 -18.05 -6.29
CA PRO A 340 -6.15 -19.07 -5.96
C PRO A 340 -5.56 -19.58 -7.25
N THR A 341 -4.23 -19.58 -7.37
CA THR A 341 -3.57 -20.28 -8.46
C THR A 341 -3.88 -21.77 -8.33
N VAL A 342 -4.62 -22.31 -9.31
CA VAL A 342 -4.82 -23.76 -9.45
C VAL A 342 -3.44 -24.36 -9.67
N ALA A 343 -3.02 -25.29 -8.80
CA ALA A 343 -1.82 -26.08 -9.05
C ALA A 343 -1.94 -26.69 -10.45
N LYS A 344 -0.96 -26.43 -11.33
CA LYS A 344 -0.90 -27.09 -12.63
C LYS A 344 -0.84 -28.59 -12.35
N LYS A 345 -1.83 -29.33 -12.84
CA LYS A 345 -1.79 -30.79 -12.93
C LYS A 345 -0.64 -31.22 -13.82
#